data_AF-A0A9Q9RQF6-F1
#
_entry.id   AF-A0A9Q9RQF6-F1
#
_cell.length_a   1.000
_cell.length_b   1.000
_cell.length_c   1.000
_cell.angle_alpha   90.00
_cell.angle_beta   90.00
_cell.angle_gamma   90.00
#
_symmetry.space_group_name_H-M   'P 1'
#
loop_
_entity.id
_entity.type
_entity.pdbx_description
1 polymer ?
#
loop_
_entity_poly.entity_id
_entity_poly.type
_entity_poly.pdbx_seq_one_letter_code
_entity_poly.pdbx_strand_id
1 'polypeptide(L)'
;MTLLSLYIARVRWVNPSTESLNGLQFAAKGHETLILVSLGDILLHQISHGLKRQDVGVPLGFLPSALNLSAPLQYLISRQLWAPTLQSGKTAKYRRVTAGLILLISILCLAANPLSAIAMIPRQDWWKDNHYDWTFWGDPYYEPARWIPHMGYRTRLDSESGPYLRDIIGPSTIPLHTLLRADSYTLGTHGPEWQNISYSNFNSSFYSYISTAKFPLPTVSTSPLSFVASELGKASSRDIKDMAIPWITSSNQQIGGSGAEHPWKQPLVATQCIGGSVQNKTKLHFHLVYPFLTEPHEIRKDAQVTFTFDESSSAFAELRASNSTDYRFVDLPQYEGWAVSGNILFATTAKLGNDEYPKRHYTLCLIFARWSEASTWIEQPSHSRTLSHVKGPIPGIFRENTSDVIYMDEKWLDGISSFSNGSFFRSIAEFCGSAVKKNCQERYIGLHVTDAISQAGNNVSWPNYYAGSTQSNDATQDKVIYTRYHRTYAYRFESSYGIPLAFSFLLLHVLLVLIHLVSILVSEDPWKGSDLDNFGDILVLALASKPPNGANGLNQQPSKSELWGKSATVVCNGDEGHDQIRLGEERRYQRANDEEGS
;
A
#
# COMPACT_ATOMS: atom_id res chain seq x y z
N MET A 1 24.89 -2.13 -17.70
CA MET A 1 24.95 -3.60 -17.65
C MET A 1 25.14 -4.14 -16.22
N THR A 2 26.18 -3.74 -15.48
CA THR A 2 26.42 -4.23 -14.10
C THR A 2 25.22 -4.07 -13.17
N LEU A 3 24.56 -2.91 -13.18
CA LEU A 3 23.32 -2.68 -12.43
C LEU A 3 22.23 -3.69 -12.81
N LEU A 4 21.97 -3.87 -14.11
CA LEU A 4 20.99 -4.83 -14.60
C LEU A 4 21.28 -6.25 -14.08
N SER A 5 22.55 -6.66 -14.09
CA SER A 5 22.97 -7.96 -13.54
C SER A 5 22.65 -8.11 -12.05
N LEU A 6 22.85 -7.07 -11.24
CA LEU A 6 22.49 -7.09 -9.82
C LEU A 6 20.99 -7.28 -9.60
N TYR A 7 20.16 -6.63 -10.42
CA TYR A 7 18.69 -6.76 -10.35
C TYR A 7 18.19 -8.13 -10.84
N ILE A 8 18.81 -8.69 -11.89
CA ILE A 8 18.49 -10.04 -12.37
C ILE A 8 18.89 -11.09 -11.32
N ALA A 9 20.08 -10.95 -10.75
CA ALA A 9 20.58 -11.87 -9.72
C ALA A 9 19.91 -11.68 -8.34
N ARG A 10 19.08 -10.65 -8.17
CA ARG A 10 18.38 -10.32 -6.91
C ARG A 10 19.33 -10.22 -5.72
N VAL A 11 20.47 -9.56 -5.91
CA VAL A 11 21.54 -9.48 -4.91
C VAL A 11 21.05 -8.79 -3.65
N ARG A 12 21.31 -9.43 -2.50
CA ARG A 12 21.00 -8.92 -1.15
C ARG A 12 22.21 -8.25 -0.52
N TRP A 13 21.95 -7.12 0.12
CA TRP A 13 22.91 -6.38 0.91
C TRP A 13 22.40 -6.27 2.35
N VAL A 14 22.97 -7.10 3.21
CA VAL A 14 22.64 -7.14 4.64
C VAL A 14 23.34 -5.96 5.31
N ASN A 15 22.56 -5.05 5.90
CA ASN A 15 23.00 -3.90 6.71
C ASN A 15 24.10 -3.02 6.06
N PRO A 16 23.80 -2.31 4.96
CA PRO A 16 24.73 -1.33 4.41
C PRO A 16 24.97 -0.19 5.42
N SER A 17 26.23 0.23 5.57
CA SER A 17 26.55 1.44 6.34
C SER A 17 26.01 2.69 5.64
N THR A 18 25.77 3.75 6.42
CA THR A 18 25.40 5.06 5.87
C THR A 18 26.43 5.57 4.87
N GLU A 19 27.72 5.36 5.14
CA GLU A 19 28.82 5.67 4.23
C GLU A 19 28.72 4.92 2.91
N SER A 20 28.35 3.64 2.94
CA SER A 20 28.19 2.83 1.73
C SER A 20 27.02 3.31 0.86
N LEU A 21 25.89 3.67 1.50
CA LEU A 21 24.74 4.25 0.80
C LEU A 21 25.07 5.62 0.19
N ASN A 22 25.85 6.45 0.90
CA ASN A 22 26.33 7.72 0.39
C ASN A 22 27.31 7.52 -0.78
N GLY A 23 28.15 6.49 -0.73
CA GLY A 23 29.01 6.09 -1.85
C GLY A 23 28.21 5.74 -3.11
N LEU A 24 27.08 5.04 -2.97
CA LEU A 24 26.18 4.77 -4.11
C LEU A 24 25.49 6.03 -4.63
N GLN A 25 25.13 6.98 -3.77
CA GLN A 25 24.59 8.28 -4.21
C GLN A 25 25.63 9.05 -5.02
N PHE A 26 26.89 9.06 -4.58
CA PHE A 26 27.98 9.67 -5.33
C PHE A 26 28.19 8.99 -6.69
N ALA A 27 28.18 7.66 -6.72
CA ALA A 27 28.29 6.90 -7.95
C ALA A 27 27.10 7.15 -8.91
N ALA A 28 25.89 7.32 -8.38
CA ALA A 28 24.71 7.70 -9.16
C ALA A 28 24.88 9.09 -9.79
N LYS A 29 25.51 10.03 -9.08
CA LYS A 29 25.84 11.36 -9.61
C LYS A 29 26.88 11.29 -10.73
N GLY A 30 27.90 10.45 -10.58
CA GLY A 30 28.86 10.19 -11.65
C GLY A 30 28.21 9.57 -12.89
N HIS A 31 27.28 8.63 -12.69
CA HIS A 31 26.51 8.02 -13.78
C HIS A 31 25.61 9.03 -14.52
N GLU A 32 24.94 9.92 -13.80
CA GLU A 32 24.21 11.05 -14.39
C GLU A 32 25.14 11.90 -15.27
N THR A 33 26.31 12.30 -14.76
CA THR A 33 27.27 13.10 -15.54
C THR A 33 27.70 12.40 -16.83
N LEU A 34 27.95 11.09 -16.79
CA LEU A 34 28.30 10.31 -17.99
C LEU A 34 27.15 10.27 -19.01
N ILE A 35 25.90 10.15 -18.55
CA ILE A 35 24.73 10.23 -19.44
C ILE A 35 24.64 11.62 -20.09
N LEU A 36 24.83 12.69 -19.32
CA LEU A 36 24.77 14.06 -19.84
C LEU A 36 25.86 14.32 -20.89
N VAL A 37 27.09 13.87 -20.65
CA VAL A 37 28.18 13.98 -21.62
C VAL A 37 27.85 13.21 -22.90
N SER A 38 27.42 11.95 -22.77
CA SER A 38 27.04 11.11 -23.91
C SER A 38 25.90 11.73 -24.75
N LEU A 39 24.87 12.26 -24.10
CA LEU A 39 23.76 12.93 -24.78
C LEU A 39 24.20 14.26 -25.42
N GLY A 40 25.14 14.97 -24.79
CA GLY A 40 25.78 16.17 -25.32
C GLY A 40 26.52 15.90 -26.62
N ASP A 41 27.32 14.84 -26.66
CA ASP A 41 28.07 14.45 -27.86
C ASP A 41 27.13 14.09 -29.02
N ILE A 42 26.05 13.33 -28.75
CA ILE A 42 25.04 12.99 -29.74
C ILE A 42 24.41 14.26 -30.35
N LEU A 43 24.04 15.20 -29.48
CA LEU A 43 23.38 16.44 -29.91
C LEU A 43 24.35 17.35 -30.67
N LEU A 44 25.59 17.46 -30.22
CA LEU A 44 26.63 18.24 -30.89
C LEU A 44 26.94 17.66 -32.28
N HIS A 45 27.06 16.34 -32.40
CA HIS A 45 27.24 15.70 -33.70
C HIS A 45 26.08 16.00 -34.65
N GLN A 46 24.82 15.96 -34.18
CA GLN A 46 23.66 16.30 -35.01
C GLN A 46 23.72 17.76 -35.49
N ILE A 47 24.15 18.69 -34.63
CA ILE A 47 24.32 20.10 -34.97
C ILE A 47 25.44 20.26 -36.00
N SER A 48 26.62 19.69 -35.74
CA SER A 48 27.78 19.79 -36.64
C SER A 48 27.49 19.16 -38.00
N HIS A 49 26.82 18.00 -38.05
CA HIS A 49 26.38 17.37 -39.29
C HIS A 49 25.41 18.27 -40.07
N GLY A 50 24.46 18.92 -39.39
CA GLY A 50 23.56 19.88 -40.03
C GLY A 50 24.25 21.14 -40.54
N LEU A 51 25.27 21.62 -39.82
CA LEU A 51 26.05 22.80 -40.21
C LEU A 51 26.87 22.56 -41.49
N LYS A 52 27.40 21.35 -41.69
CA LYS A 52 28.14 20.96 -42.90
C LYS A 52 27.24 20.84 -44.14
N ARG A 53 25.94 20.57 -43.94
CA ARG A 53 24.97 20.38 -45.03
C ARG A 53 24.45 21.72 -45.57
N GLN A 54 24.99 22.17 -46.70
CA GLN A 54 24.63 23.45 -47.34
C GLN A 54 23.17 23.52 -47.81
N ASP A 55 22.54 22.39 -48.09
CA ASP A 55 21.15 22.26 -48.56
C ASP A 55 20.10 22.39 -47.44
N VAL A 56 20.49 22.13 -46.19
CA VAL A 56 19.56 22.08 -45.04
C VAL A 56 19.88 23.12 -43.97
N GLY A 57 21.14 23.19 -43.53
CA GLY A 57 21.60 24.03 -42.41
C GLY A 57 20.97 23.73 -41.04
N VAL A 58 21.42 24.43 -40.01
CA VAL A 58 20.85 24.36 -38.64
C VAL A 58 20.29 25.71 -38.23
N PRO A 59 19.03 25.81 -37.78
CA PRO A 59 18.50 27.06 -37.24
C PRO A 59 19.32 27.57 -36.06
N LEU A 60 19.60 28.88 -36.02
CA LEU A 60 20.36 29.52 -34.94
C LEU A 60 19.81 29.19 -33.55
N GLY A 61 18.49 29.06 -33.41
CA GLY A 61 17.84 28.71 -32.15
C GLY A 61 18.20 27.33 -31.59
N PHE A 62 18.68 26.39 -32.43
CA PHE A 62 19.10 25.04 -32.02
C PHE A 62 20.57 24.95 -31.60
N LEU A 63 21.43 25.89 -32.00
CA LEU A 63 22.85 25.90 -31.61
C LEU A 63 23.09 25.87 -30.08
N PRO A 64 22.37 26.64 -29.24
CA PRO A 64 22.60 26.61 -27.79
C PRO A 64 22.02 25.36 -27.10
N SER A 65 21.37 24.44 -27.82
CA SER A 65 20.72 23.26 -27.22
C SER A 65 21.70 22.32 -26.52
N ALA A 66 22.91 22.14 -27.06
CA ALA A 66 23.96 21.31 -26.47
C ALA A 66 24.55 21.88 -25.16
N LEU A 67 24.47 23.21 -24.96
CA LEU A 67 24.95 23.88 -23.75
C LEU A 67 23.92 23.91 -22.62
N ASN A 68 22.65 23.97 -22.99
CA ASN A 68 21.54 24.08 -22.04
C ASN A 68 21.09 22.72 -21.48
N LEU A 69 21.88 21.66 -21.66
CA LEU A 69 21.55 20.31 -21.17
C LEU A 69 21.51 20.21 -19.64
N SER A 70 22.22 21.09 -18.94
CA SER A 70 22.20 21.18 -17.47
C SER A 70 21.00 21.97 -16.93
N ALA A 71 20.39 22.84 -17.75
CA ALA A 71 19.20 23.63 -17.40
C ALA A 71 18.12 23.58 -18.50
N PRO A 72 17.67 22.39 -18.90
CA PRO A 72 16.89 22.20 -20.13
C PRO A 72 15.49 22.81 -20.05
N LEU A 73 14.88 22.97 -18.86
CA LEU A 73 13.55 23.57 -18.71
C LEU A 73 13.49 25.01 -19.23
N GLN A 74 14.52 25.81 -18.97
CA GLN A 74 14.56 27.20 -19.45
C GLN A 74 14.61 27.25 -20.98
N TYR A 75 15.36 26.32 -21.58
CA TYR A 75 15.49 26.22 -23.02
C TYR A 75 14.22 25.69 -23.70
N LEU A 76 13.56 24.68 -23.11
CA LEU A 76 12.30 24.10 -23.60
C LEU A 76 11.14 25.09 -23.64
N ILE A 77 11.12 26.08 -22.73
CA ILE A 77 10.10 27.14 -22.70
C ILE A 77 10.50 28.32 -23.61
N SER A 78 11.78 28.41 -24.00
CA SER A 78 12.30 29.55 -24.74
C SER A 78 11.77 29.62 -26.17
N ARG A 79 11.63 30.84 -26.68
CA ARG A 79 11.36 31.07 -28.12
C ARG A 79 12.48 30.59 -29.04
N GLN A 80 13.68 30.28 -28.49
CA GLN A 80 14.82 29.79 -29.25
C GLN A 80 14.54 28.40 -29.84
N LEU A 81 13.82 27.54 -29.11
CA LEU A 81 13.42 26.21 -29.58
C LEU A 81 12.19 26.28 -30.51
N TRP A 82 11.16 27.01 -30.13
CA TRP A 82 9.86 26.94 -30.82
C TRP A 82 9.79 27.74 -32.12
N ALA A 83 10.50 28.88 -32.21
CA ALA A 83 10.53 29.70 -33.42
C ALA A 83 11.00 28.91 -34.68
N PRO A 84 12.13 28.19 -34.65
CA PRO A 84 12.55 27.37 -35.80
C PRO A 84 11.72 26.09 -35.99
N THR A 85 11.10 25.55 -34.94
CA THR A 85 10.32 24.30 -34.98
C THR A 85 8.97 24.48 -35.68
N LEU A 86 8.33 25.63 -35.48
CA LEU A 86 6.99 25.94 -36.00
C LEU A 86 7.02 26.54 -37.42
N GLN A 87 8.19 26.89 -37.95
CA GLN A 87 8.33 27.40 -39.31
C GLN A 87 8.08 26.31 -40.36
N SER A 88 7.28 26.65 -41.37
CA SER A 88 6.98 25.78 -42.52
C SER A 88 7.94 26.05 -43.67
N GLY A 89 8.36 25.01 -44.40
CA GLY A 89 9.29 25.15 -45.52
C GLY A 89 9.88 23.81 -45.99
N LYS A 90 10.72 23.84 -47.03
CA LYS A 90 11.35 22.64 -47.63
C LYS A 90 12.21 21.84 -46.63
N THR A 91 12.75 22.50 -45.60
CA THR A 91 13.58 21.89 -44.55
C THR A 91 12.81 21.56 -43.26
N ALA A 92 11.48 21.72 -43.25
CA ALA A 92 10.66 21.53 -42.06
C ALA A 92 10.75 20.12 -41.45
N LYS A 93 10.92 19.08 -42.28
CA LYS A 93 11.10 17.69 -41.79
C LYS A 93 12.36 17.56 -40.94
N TYR A 94 13.49 18.05 -41.42
CA TYR A 94 14.76 18.03 -40.67
C TYR A 94 14.64 18.84 -39.37
N ARG A 95 14.07 20.06 -39.43
CA ARG A 95 13.89 20.92 -38.25
C ARG A 95 13.04 20.24 -37.17
N ARG A 96 11.94 19.58 -37.55
CA ARG A 96 11.07 18.85 -36.61
C ARG A 96 11.74 17.62 -36.02
N VAL A 97 12.52 16.87 -36.81
CA VAL A 97 13.30 15.72 -36.32
C VAL A 97 14.36 16.18 -35.31
N THR A 98 15.12 17.22 -35.63
CA THR A 98 16.14 17.78 -34.73
C THR A 98 15.51 18.38 -33.46
N ALA A 99 14.39 19.08 -33.57
CA ALA A 99 13.64 19.57 -32.41
C ALA A 99 13.10 18.43 -31.53
N GLY A 100 12.58 17.37 -32.15
CA GLY A 100 12.14 16.16 -31.45
C GLY A 100 13.28 15.46 -30.70
N LEU A 101 14.46 15.38 -31.32
CA LEU A 101 15.67 14.86 -30.69
C LEU A 101 16.11 15.73 -29.51
N ILE A 102 16.15 17.05 -29.67
CA ILE A 102 16.46 18.00 -28.59
C ILE A 102 15.49 17.84 -27.42
N LEU A 103 14.20 17.73 -27.69
CA LEU A 103 13.17 17.54 -26.67
C LEU A 103 13.34 16.21 -25.94
N LEU A 104 13.59 15.13 -26.69
CA LEU A 104 13.86 13.81 -26.13
C LEU A 104 15.10 13.84 -25.24
N ILE A 105 16.23 14.37 -25.72
CA ILE A 105 17.47 14.50 -24.97
C ILE A 105 17.28 15.36 -23.72
N SER A 106 16.52 16.45 -23.81
CA SER A 106 16.21 17.34 -22.68
C SER A 106 15.42 16.62 -21.59
N ILE A 107 14.40 15.85 -21.97
CA ILE A 107 13.66 14.98 -21.05
C ILE A 107 14.61 13.94 -20.45
N LEU A 108 15.54 13.42 -21.25
CA LEU A 108 16.52 12.47 -20.77
C LEU A 108 17.44 13.11 -19.70
N CYS A 109 18.04 14.25 -19.97
CA CYS A 109 18.88 14.93 -18.99
C CYS A 109 18.14 15.26 -17.68
N LEU A 110 16.86 15.66 -17.75
CA LEU A 110 16.04 15.94 -16.56
C LEU A 110 15.81 14.71 -15.70
N ALA A 111 15.57 13.56 -16.32
CA ALA A 111 15.26 12.34 -15.60
C ALA A 111 16.52 11.55 -15.21
N ALA A 112 17.68 11.81 -15.82
CA ALA A 112 18.94 11.10 -15.58
C ALA A 112 19.35 11.12 -14.09
N ASN A 113 19.19 12.25 -13.40
CA ASN A 113 19.51 12.38 -11.97
C ASN A 113 18.64 11.47 -11.09
N PRO A 114 17.31 11.70 -10.98
CA PRO A 114 16.48 10.88 -10.09
C PRO A 114 16.47 9.40 -10.50
N LEU A 115 16.52 9.08 -11.80
CA LEU A 115 16.48 7.69 -12.27
C LEU A 115 17.80 6.95 -12.04
N SER A 116 18.95 7.61 -12.16
CA SER A 116 20.24 6.99 -11.80
C SER A 116 20.29 6.67 -10.32
N ALA A 117 19.82 7.58 -9.46
CA ALA A 117 19.74 7.33 -8.02
C ALA A 117 18.78 6.17 -7.71
N ILE A 118 17.59 6.14 -8.33
CA ILE A 118 16.60 5.06 -8.15
C ILE A 118 17.16 3.70 -8.58
N ALA A 119 17.89 3.64 -9.70
CA ALA A 119 18.47 2.39 -10.17
C ALA A 119 19.64 1.92 -9.29
N MET A 120 20.49 2.84 -8.81
CA MET A 120 21.76 2.51 -8.17
C MET A 120 21.63 2.22 -6.67
N ILE A 121 20.71 2.90 -5.97
CA ILE A 121 20.48 2.74 -4.54
C ILE A 121 19.51 1.57 -4.32
N PRO A 122 19.94 0.47 -3.66
CA PRO A 122 19.05 -0.64 -3.37
C PRO A 122 17.92 -0.19 -2.45
N ARG A 123 16.76 -0.83 -2.53
CA ARG A 123 15.62 -0.50 -1.68
C ARG A 123 15.52 -1.46 -0.51
N GLN A 124 15.20 -0.90 0.66
CA GLN A 124 14.89 -1.68 1.83
C GLN A 124 13.44 -2.15 1.73
N ASP A 125 13.23 -3.46 1.85
CA ASP A 125 11.91 -4.07 1.80
C ASP A 125 11.93 -5.38 2.62
N TRP A 126 10.81 -6.09 2.70
CA TRP A 126 10.71 -7.41 3.31
C TRP A 126 11.06 -8.51 2.30
N TRP A 127 12.08 -9.31 2.60
CA TRP A 127 12.62 -10.31 1.69
C TRP A 127 12.43 -11.72 2.22
N LYS A 128 11.73 -12.56 1.46
CA LYS A 128 11.53 -13.96 1.81
C LYS A 128 12.87 -14.64 2.06
N ASP A 129 13.00 -15.26 3.22
CA ASP A 129 14.12 -16.10 3.55
C ASP A 129 13.90 -17.49 2.92
N ASN A 130 14.66 -17.77 1.87
CA ASN A 130 14.58 -19.05 1.17
C ASN A 130 15.32 -20.17 1.93
N HIS A 131 16.19 -19.81 2.89
CA HIS A 131 16.91 -20.76 3.72
C HIS A 131 16.20 -21.01 5.05
N TYR A 132 15.10 -20.29 5.31
CA TYR A 132 14.27 -20.55 6.46
C TYR A 132 13.56 -21.89 6.28
N ASP A 133 14.13 -22.90 6.92
CA ASP A 133 13.52 -24.20 7.09
C ASP A 133 13.06 -24.36 8.53
N TRP A 134 11.75 -24.22 8.73
CA TRP A 134 11.11 -24.45 10.03
C TRP A 134 11.14 -25.94 10.44
N THR A 135 11.45 -26.87 9.52
CA THR A 135 11.54 -28.32 9.79
C THR A 135 12.93 -28.77 10.28
N PHE A 136 13.94 -27.89 10.21
CA PHE A 136 15.30 -28.27 10.55
C PHE A 136 15.55 -28.13 12.06
N TRP A 137 16.12 -29.19 12.67
CA TRP A 137 16.49 -29.43 14.09
C TRP A 137 15.51 -30.28 14.93
N GLY A 138 15.93 -31.54 15.15
CA GLY A 138 15.19 -32.64 15.80
C GLY A 138 15.08 -32.58 17.32
N ASP A 139 14.47 -31.51 17.83
CA ASP A 139 13.88 -31.53 19.17
C ASP A 139 12.36 -31.74 19.03
N PRO A 140 11.85 -32.97 19.26
CA PRO A 140 10.47 -33.35 18.98
C PRO A 140 9.43 -32.58 19.82
N TYR A 141 9.87 -31.88 20.87
CA TYR A 141 8.97 -31.19 21.80
C TYR A 141 8.51 -29.79 21.35
N TYR A 142 9.09 -29.17 20.32
CA TYR A 142 8.62 -27.86 19.82
C TYR A 142 8.52 -27.71 18.29
N GLU A 143 8.30 -28.79 17.56
CA GLU A 143 7.98 -28.67 16.13
C GLU A 143 6.58 -28.05 15.93
N PRO A 144 6.43 -26.99 15.12
CA PRO A 144 5.12 -26.45 14.79
C PRO A 144 4.36 -27.42 13.86
N ALA A 145 3.03 -27.40 13.93
CA ALA A 145 2.19 -28.29 13.16
C ALA A 145 2.25 -27.98 11.66
N ARG A 146 2.57 -28.99 10.85
CA ARG A 146 2.62 -28.90 9.39
C ARG A 146 1.25 -29.08 8.75
N TRP A 147 0.50 -30.03 9.28
CA TRP A 147 -0.72 -30.56 8.69
C TRP A 147 -1.83 -30.46 9.72
N ILE A 148 -2.97 -30.03 9.23
CA ILE A 148 -4.16 -29.82 10.03
C ILE A 148 -5.35 -30.45 9.30
N PRO A 149 -6.36 -31.04 9.98
CA PRO A 149 -7.64 -31.31 9.37
C PRO A 149 -8.20 -30.04 8.73
N HIS A 150 -8.90 -30.24 7.61
CA HIS A 150 -9.46 -29.16 6.83
C HIS A 150 -10.32 -28.23 7.69
N MET A 151 -10.04 -26.93 7.62
CA MET A 151 -10.75 -25.94 8.40
C MET A 151 -12.02 -25.48 7.69
N GLY A 152 -13.16 -25.99 8.16
CA GLY A 152 -14.46 -25.42 7.82
C GLY A 152 -14.74 -24.14 8.59
N TYR A 153 -14.73 -22.99 7.92
CA TYR A 153 -15.16 -21.71 8.51
C TYR A 153 -16.69 -21.68 8.66
N ARG A 154 -17.20 -22.12 9.82
CA ARG A 154 -18.64 -22.19 10.09
C ARG A 154 -19.26 -20.80 10.10
N THR A 155 -20.36 -20.63 9.38
CA THR A 155 -21.14 -19.39 9.28
C THR A 155 -22.34 -19.37 10.21
N ARG A 156 -22.60 -20.48 10.92
CA ARG A 156 -23.63 -20.58 11.95
C ARG A 156 -23.03 -21.23 13.18
N LEU A 157 -23.13 -20.54 14.30
CA LEU A 157 -22.61 -20.96 15.59
C LEU A 157 -23.80 -21.30 16.50
N ASP A 158 -23.89 -22.58 16.85
CA ASP A 158 -24.91 -23.17 17.71
C ASP A 158 -24.27 -23.79 18.97
N SER A 159 -25.05 -24.51 19.77
CA SER A 159 -24.54 -25.22 20.97
C SER A 159 -23.43 -26.23 20.68
N GLU A 160 -23.28 -26.66 19.43
CA GLU A 160 -22.21 -27.60 19.01
C GLU A 160 -20.99 -26.87 18.46
N SER A 161 -21.08 -25.56 18.24
CA SER A 161 -20.07 -24.72 17.60
C SER A 161 -19.33 -23.87 18.62
N GLY A 162 -18.90 -24.45 19.73
CA GLY A 162 -18.17 -23.73 20.78
C GLY A 162 -16.75 -24.25 20.97
N PRO A 163 -15.84 -23.48 21.58
CA PRO A 163 -14.67 -24.09 22.21
C PRO A 163 -15.20 -25.13 23.20
N TYR A 164 -14.85 -26.41 23.04
CA TYR A 164 -15.19 -27.44 24.03
C TYR A 164 -14.63 -26.99 25.38
N LEU A 165 -15.50 -26.48 26.26
CA LEU A 165 -15.21 -25.98 27.60
C LEU A 165 -14.82 -27.15 28.55
N ARG A 166 -13.86 -27.98 28.15
CA ARG A 166 -13.28 -29.03 29.00
C ARG A 166 -12.27 -28.47 29.99
N ASP A 167 -11.63 -27.35 29.66
CA ASP A 167 -10.79 -26.61 30.60
C ASP A 167 -11.63 -25.51 31.24
N ILE A 168 -12.23 -25.87 32.37
CA ILE A 168 -12.85 -24.95 33.32
C ILE A 168 -11.92 -23.75 33.50
N ILE A 169 -12.44 -22.56 33.18
CA ILE A 169 -11.81 -21.28 33.47
C ILE A 169 -11.36 -21.33 34.93
N GLY A 170 -10.05 -21.31 35.15
CA GLY A 170 -9.48 -21.47 36.49
C GLY A 170 -10.12 -20.46 37.45
N PRO A 171 -10.34 -20.82 38.73
CA PRO A 171 -10.99 -19.95 39.72
C PRO A 171 -10.28 -18.59 39.94
N SER A 172 -9.09 -18.40 39.37
CA SER A 172 -8.25 -17.20 39.48
C SER A 172 -8.57 -16.07 38.50
N THR A 173 -9.39 -16.25 37.45
CA THR A 173 -9.78 -15.14 36.56
C THR A 173 -11.20 -14.68 36.84
N ILE A 174 -11.35 -13.85 37.87
CA ILE A 174 -12.60 -13.11 38.10
C ILE A 174 -12.86 -12.26 36.83
N PRO A 175 -14.04 -12.35 36.18
CA PRO A 175 -14.36 -11.55 35.00
C PRO A 175 -14.02 -10.07 35.14
N LEU A 176 -14.23 -9.50 36.33
CA LEU A 176 -13.87 -8.14 36.70
C LEU A 176 -12.36 -7.85 36.53
N HIS A 177 -11.47 -8.76 36.88
CA HIS A 177 -10.03 -8.57 36.70
C HIS A 177 -9.65 -8.54 35.22
N THR A 178 -10.26 -9.41 34.40
CA THR A 178 -10.04 -9.39 32.94
C THR A 178 -10.54 -8.07 32.34
N LEU A 179 -11.71 -7.59 32.77
CA LEU A 179 -12.25 -6.30 32.37
C LEU A 179 -11.34 -5.13 32.78
N LEU A 180 -10.85 -5.11 34.02
CA LEU A 180 -9.94 -4.07 34.52
C LEU A 180 -8.61 -4.05 33.75
N ARG A 181 -8.04 -5.21 33.41
CA ARG A 181 -6.82 -5.30 32.59
C ARG A 181 -7.05 -4.78 31.17
N ALA A 182 -8.23 -4.99 30.59
CA ALA A 182 -8.56 -4.43 29.29
C ALA A 182 -8.84 -2.91 29.39
N ASP A 183 -9.40 -2.42 30.51
CA ASP A 183 -9.68 -0.99 30.74
C ASP A 183 -8.42 -0.12 30.82
N SER A 184 -7.29 -0.66 31.32
CA SER A 184 -6.02 0.09 31.39
C SER A 184 -5.49 0.54 30.02
N TYR A 185 -6.03 0.02 28.92
CA TYR A 185 -5.74 0.47 27.57
C TYR A 185 -6.74 1.54 27.14
N THR A 186 -6.27 2.75 26.90
CA THR A 186 -7.10 3.87 26.40
C THR A 186 -7.20 3.80 24.88
N LEU A 187 -8.42 3.60 24.33
CA LEU A 187 -8.63 3.81 22.89
C LEU A 187 -8.38 5.28 22.54
N GLY A 188 -7.53 5.50 21.54
CA GLY A 188 -7.20 6.83 21.04
C GLY A 188 -8.45 7.60 20.63
N THR A 189 -8.43 8.92 20.82
CA THR A 189 -9.54 9.82 20.47
C THR A 189 -9.53 10.26 19.01
N HIS A 190 -8.49 9.89 18.25
CA HIS A 190 -8.25 10.35 16.88
C HIS A 190 -8.34 9.20 15.87
N GLY A 191 -9.51 9.02 15.26
CA GLY A 191 -9.70 8.07 14.14
C GLY A 191 -9.67 6.58 14.51
N PRO A 192 -9.87 5.68 13.53
CA PRO A 192 -9.82 4.23 13.74
C PRO A 192 -8.36 3.76 13.82
N GLU A 193 -7.66 4.11 14.90
CA GLU A 193 -6.38 3.48 15.22
C GLU A 193 -6.62 2.10 15.84
N TRP A 194 -6.05 1.06 15.23
CA TRP A 194 -6.07 -0.28 15.78
C TRP A 194 -5.18 -0.35 17.02
N GLN A 195 -5.73 -0.82 18.12
CA GLN A 195 -5.02 -1.08 19.35
C GLN A 195 -4.99 -2.57 19.64
N ASN A 196 -3.80 -3.08 19.94
CA ASN A 196 -3.61 -4.48 20.29
C ASN A 196 -3.78 -4.66 21.80
N ILE A 197 -4.87 -5.31 22.19
CA ILE A 197 -5.18 -5.64 23.57
C ILE A 197 -4.91 -7.13 23.79
N SER A 198 -4.13 -7.44 24.81
CA SER A 198 -4.00 -8.82 25.28
C SER A 198 -5.27 -9.19 26.06
N TYR A 199 -6.15 -9.97 25.45
CA TYR A 199 -7.39 -10.43 26.06
C TYR A 199 -7.61 -11.89 25.68
N SER A 200 -7.72 -12.74 26.69
CA SER A 200 -8.22 -14.10 26.55
C SER A 200 -8.96 -14.46 27.83
N ASN A 201 -10.16 -15.03 27.69
CA ASN A 201 -10.87 -15.63 28.83
C ASN A 201 -10.49 -17.11 29.03
N PHE A 202 -9.57 -17.64 28.22
CA PHE A 202 -9.18 -19.04 28.20
C PHE A 202 -7.73 -19.22 28.67
N ASN A 203 -7.43 -20.39 29.26
CA ASN A 203 -6.11 -20.73 29.81
C ASN A 203 -5.05 -21.03 28.71
N SER A 204 -5.01 -20.26 27.63
CA SER A 204 -4.02 -20.44 26.58
C SER A 204 -2.68 -19.84 27.01
N SER A 205 -1.62 -20.64 26.98
CA SER A 205 -0.24 -20.23 27.33
C SER A 205 0.31 -19.11 26.42
N PHE A 206 -0.40 -18.81 25.32
CA PHE A 206 -0.20 -17.62 24.49
C PHE A 206 -1.49 -16.82 24.51
N TYR A 207 -1.45 -15.60 25.05
CA TYR A 207 -2.59 -14.69 25.02
C TYR A 207 -2.98 -14.40 23.56
N SER A 208 -4.26 -14.54 23.20
CA SER A 208 -4.81 -13.97 21.97
C SER A 208 -4.67 -12.45 22.04
N TYR A 209 -3.96 -11.87 21.06
CA TYR A 209 -3.97 -10.44 20.86
C TYR A 209 -5.20 -10.11 20.04
N ILE A 210 -6.08 -9.31 20.62
CA ILE A 210 -7.26 -8.79 19.94
C ILE A 210 -6.93 -7.37 19.52
N SER A 211 -6.91 -7.17 18.22
CA SER A 211 -6.83 -5.84 17.64
C SER A 211 -8.23 -5.24 17.68
N THR A 212 -8.38 -4.06 18.30
CA THR A 212 -9.65 -3.34 18.35
C THR A 212 -9.49 -1.93 17.80
N ALA A 213 -10.48 -1.44 17.06
CA ALA A 213 -10.53 -0.07 16.55
C ALA A 213 -11.89 0.54 16.87
N LYS A 214 -11.90 1.83 17.24
CA LYS A 214 -13.12 2.57 17.50
C LYS A 214 -13.55 3.37 16.28
N PHE A 215 -14.80 3.20 15.89
CA PHE A 215 -15.48 4.03 14.91
C PHE A 215 -16.54 4.91 15.60
N PRO A 216 -17.13 5.91 14.91
CA PRO A 216 -18.16 6.76 15.50
C PRO A 216 -19.40 6.02 16.00
N LEU A 217 -19.74 4.89 15.37
CA LEU A 217 -20.95 4.11 15.69
C LEU A 217 -20.60 2.73 16.27
N PRO A 218 -19.77 1.86 15.65
CA PRO A 218 -19.39 0.58 16.25
C PRO A 218 -17.98 0.58 16.86
N THR A 219 -17.74 -0.33 17.79
CA THR A 219 -16.39 -0.80 18.11
C THR A 219 -16.11 -2.07 17.31
N VAL A 220 -14.97 -2.13 16.63
CA VAL A 220 -14.58 -3.28 15.80
C VAL A 220 -13.42 -4.01 16.48
N SER A 221 -13.41 -5.33 16.39
CA SER A 221 -12.42 -6.22 16.98
C SER A 221 -12.11 -7.38 16.04
N THR A 222 -10.87 -7.81 16.02
CA THR A 222 -10.41 -8.97 15.25
C THR A 222 -9.24 -9.64 15.97
N SER A 223 -9.07 -10.94 15.76
CA SER A 223 -7.95 -11.69 16.31
C SER A 223 -7.63 -12.88 15.41
N PRO A 224 -6.36 -13.29 15.30
CA PRO A 224 -6.05 -14.57 14.67
C PRO A 224 -6.73 -15.72 15.41
N LEU A 225 -7.08 -16.77 14.67
CA LEU A 225 -7.48 -18.04 15.28
C LEU A 225 -6.38 -18.49 16.24
N SER A 226 -6.77 -18.99 17.41
CA SER A 226 -5.82 -19.19 18.51
C SER A 226 -4.73 -20.22 18.18
N PHE A 227 -5.06 -21.25 17.39
CA PHE A 227 -4.06 -22.20 16.89
C PHE A 227 -3.07 -21.54 15.92
N VAL A 228 -3.52 -20.65 15.01
CA VAL A 228 -2.63 -19.92 14.09
C VAL A 228 -1.65 -19.07 14.89
N ALA A 229 -2.14 -18.33 15.88
CA ALA A 229 -1.30 -17.51 16.75
C ALA A 229 -0.28 -18.36 17.53
N SER A 230 -0.71 -19.49 18.10
CA SER A 230 0.17 -20.39 18.86
C SER A 230 1.27 -21.01 17.98
N GLU A 231 0.89 -21.54 16.82
CA GLU A 231 1.82 -22.20 15.93
C GLU A 231 2.80 -21.24 15.27
N LEU A 232 2.33 -20.05 14.91
CA LEU A 232 3.21 -18.99 14.44
C LEU A 232 4.20 -18.54 15.53
N GLY A 233 3.79 -18.49 16.79
CA GLY A 233 4.66 -18.22 17.93
C GLY A 233 5.78 -19.26 18.08
N LYS A 234 5.45 -20.55 17.94
CA LYS A 234 6.44 -21.64 17.94
C LYS A 234 7.41 -21.53 16.76
N ALA A 235 6.89 -21.31 15.54
CA ALA A 235 7.71 -21.16 14.34
C ALA A 235 8.67 -19.93 14.41
N SER A 236 8.24 -18.87 15.10
CA SER A 236 8.99 -17.60 15.18
C SER A 236 10.05 -17.54 16.28
N SER A 237 9.93 -18.36 17.34
CA SER A 237 10.76 -18.25 18.57
C SER A 237 12.07 -19.02 18.53
N ARG A 238 12.30 -19.89 17.54
CA ARG A 238 13.41 -20.86 17.55
C ARG A 238 14.76 -20.37 17.02
N ASP A 239 14.85 -19.16 16.46
CA ASP A 239 16.09 -18.70 15.79
C ASP A 239 16.68 -17.45 16.42
N ILE A 240 17.32 -17.64 17.57
CA ILE A 240 17.96 -16.59 18.37
C ILE A 240 19.28 -16.12 17.71
N LYS A 241 19.82 -16.87 16.74
CA LYS A 241 21.13 -16.57 16.15
C LYS A 241 21.14 -15.30 15.28
N ASP A 242 20.00 -14.90 14.73
CA ASP A 242 19.86 -13.76 13.82
C ASP A 242 19.36 -12.47 14.49
N MET A 243 19.39 -12.36 15.82
CA MET A 243 18.89 -11.23 16.63
C MET A 243 19.29 -9.82 16.15
N ALA A 244 20.32 -9.68 15.30
CA ALA A 244 20.77 -8.40 14.77
C ALA A 244 19.90 -7.83 13.63
N ILE A 245 19.11 -8.65 12.93
CA ILE A 245 18.30 -8.20 11.78
C ILE A 245 16.83 -8.28 12.15
N PRO A 246 15.99 -7.27 11.88
CA PRO A 246 14.54 -7.43 12.04
C PRO A 246 13.96 -8.42 11.01
N TRP A 247 13.19 -9.40 11.47
CA TRP A 247 12.46 -10.33 10.63
C TRP A 247 10.97 -10.40 10.99
N ILE A 248 10.14 -10.71 9.99
CA ILE A 248 8.74 -11.09 10.20
C ILE A 248 8.56 -12.54 9.79
N THR A 249 7.72 -13.26 10.52
CA THR A 249 7.28 -14.60 10.12
C THR A 249 5.78 -14.54 9.88
N SER A 250 5.32 -15.02 8.73
CA SER A 250 3.90 -15.14 8.39
C SER A 250 3.45 -16.60 8.39
N SER A 251 2.15 -16.81 8.56
CA SER A 251 1.50 -18.11 8.39
C SER A 251 0.41 -18.00 7.33
N ASN A 252 0.42 -18.94 6.38
CA ASN A 252 -0.61 -19.11 5.33
C ASN A 252 -1.14 -20.55 5.34
N GLN A 253 -2.34 -20.74 4.78
CA GLN A 253 -3.00 -22.04 4.62
C GLN A 253 -2.90 -22.51 3.17
N GLN A 254 -2.63 -23.79 2.95
CA GLN A 254 -2.75 -24.43 1.63
C GLN A 254 -3.80 -25.54 1.72
N ILE A 255 -4.92 -25.33 1.04
CA ILE A 255 -6.11 -26.17 1.12
C ILE A 255 -5.97 -27.39 0.22
N GLY A 256 -6.15 -28.60 0.77
CA GLY A 256 -6.32 -29.84 0.00
C GLY A 256 -5.26 -30.12 -1.08
N GLY A 257 -4.02 -29.66 -0.89
CA GLY A 257 -2.94 -29.85 -1.88
C GLY A 257 -3.06 -29.01 -3.17
N SER A 258 -3.90 -27.96 -3.20
CA SER A 258 -4.14 -27.11 -4.39
C SER A 258 -2.89 -26.41 -4.96
N GLY A 259 -1.76 -26.45 -4.25
CA GLY A 259 -0.55 -25.71 -4.63
C GLY A 259 -0.60 -24.23 -4.25
N ALA A 260 -1.79 -23.63 -4.13
CA ALA A 260 -1.96 -22.21 -3.82
C ALA A 260 -1.92 -21.93 -2.31
N GLU A 261 -1.28 -20.83 -1.94
CA GLU A 261 -1.29 -20.29 -0.57
C GLU A 261 -2.47 -19.32 -0.42
N HIS A 262 -3.25 -19.50 0.64
CA HIS A 262 -4.39 -18.68 1.00
C HIS A 262 -4.16 -18.00 2.37
N PRO A 263 -4.55 -16.73 2.54
CA PRO A 263 -4.62 -16.10 3.85
C PRO A 263 -5.60 -16.85 4.76
N TRP A 264 -5.33 -16.85 6.06
CA TRP A 264 -6.28 -17.34 7.06
C TRP A 264 -7.51 -16.44 7.09
N LYS A 265 -8.71 -17.02 7.32
CA LYS A 265 -9.85 -16.19 7.74
C LYS A 265 -9.78 -15.95 9.24
N GLN A 266 -10.12 -14.73 9.64
CA GLN A 266 -10.22 -14.30 11.02
C GLN A 266 -11.61 -13.75 11.30
N PRO A 267 -12.11 -13.84 12.54
CA PRO A 267 -13.34 -13.16 12.91
C PRO A 267 -13.12 -11.66 12.90
N LEU A 268 -14.01 -10.96 12.22
CA LEU A 268 -14.17 -9.52 12.30
C LEU A 268 -15.51 -9.24 12.97
N VAL A 269 -15.48 -8.75 14.20
CA VAL A 269 -16.66 -8.50 15.02
C VAL A 269 -16.80 -7.00 15.24
N ALA A 270 -17.98 -6.47 14.94
CA ALA A 270 -18.36 -5.12 15.24
C ALA A 270 -19.54 -5.13 16.21
N THR A 271 -19.46 -4.31 17.23
CA THR A 271 -20.50 -4.19 18.25
C THR A 271 -20.96 -2.75 18.38
N GLN A 272 -22.28 -2.57 18.39
CA GLN A 272 -22.94 -1.28 18.57
C GLN A 272 -24.00 -1.42 19.66
N CYS A 273 -24.00 -0.54 20.65
CA CYS A 273 -24.92 -0.58 21.78
C CYS A 273 -25.71 0.71 21.87
N ILE A 274 -27.04 0.58 21.95
CA ILE A 274 -27.97 1.69 21.84
C ILE A 274 -28.85 1.71 23.10
N GLY A 275 -28.91 2.87 23.74
CA GLY A 275 -29.77 3.09 24.90
C GLY A 275 -31.23 3.15 24.50
N GLY A 276 -32.08 2.47 25.27
CA GLY A 276 -33.52 2.45 25.06
C GLY A 276 -34.23 3.57 25.80
N SER A 277 -35.30 4.08 25.20
CA SER A 277 -36.21 5.03 25.84
C SER A 277 -37.50 4.33 26.26
N VAL A 278 -37.85 4.43 27.54
CA VAL A 278 -39.09 3.86 28.08
C VAL A 278 -40.22 4.88 27.88
N GLN A 279 -41.20 4.55 27.04
CA GLN A 279 -42.39 5.38 26.79
C GLN A 279 -43.60 4.81 27.55
N ASN A 280 -44.37 5.68 28.19
CA ASN A 280 -45.63 5.36 28.90
C ASN A 280 -45.55 4.19 29.91
N LYS A 281 -44.34 3.86 30.40
CA LYS A 281 -44.06 2.67 31.24
C LYS A 281 -44.46 1.34 30.60
N THR A 282 -44.89 1.34 29.33
CA THR A 282 -45.49 0.21 28.62
C THR A 282 -44.94 0.03 27.20
N LYS A 283 -43.90 0.78 26.80
CA LYS A 283 -43.12 0.51 25.58
C LYS A 283 -41.64 0.81 25.79
N LEU A 284 -40.77 -0.01 25.24
CA LEU A 284 -39.32 0.26 25.16
C LEU A 284 -38.94 0.48 23.70
N HIS A 285 -38.44 1.67 23.39
CA HIS A 285 -38.12 2.10 22.04
C HIS A 285 -36.61 2.24 21.84
N PHE A 286 -36.10 1.73 20.72
CA PHE A 286 -34.72 1.87 20.28
C PHE A 286 -34.66 2.47 18.88
N HIS A 287 -33.80 3.46 18.70
CA HIS A 287 -33.49 4.05 17.41
C HIS A 287 -32.14 3.51 16.90
N LEU A 288 -32.20 2.60 15.94
CA LEU A 288 -31.03 1.94 15.36
C LEU A 288 -30.52 2.72 14.16
N VAL A 289 -29.20 2.86 14.07
CA VAL A 289 -28.50 3.51 12.96
C VAL A 289 -27.49 2.55 12.39
N TYR A 290 -27.54 2.30 11.07
CA TYR A 290 -26.59 1.40 10.43
C TYR A 290 -25.14 1.93 10.57
N PRO A 291 -24.22 1.14 11.14
CA PRO A 291 -22.91 1.66 11.52
C PRO A 291 -21.89 1.78 10.38
N PHE A 292 -22.12 1.16 9.22
CA PHE A 292 -21.11 1.02 8.15
C PHE A 292 -21.43 1.88 6.92
N LEU A 293 -21.29 3.20 7.06
CA LEU A 293 -21.38 4.13 5.93
C LEU A 293 -20.00 4.31 5.29
N THR A 294 -19.94 4.23 3.96
CA THR A 294 -18.68 4.37 3.20
C THR A 294 -18.40 5.81 2.77
N GLU A 295 -19.46 6.61 2.58
CA GLU A 295 -19.36 7.98 2.12
C GLU A 295 -20.14 8.95 3.03
N PRO A 296 -19.64 10.18 3.25
CA PRO A 296 -20.33 11.18 4.07
C PRO A 296 -21.70 11.61 3.50
N HIS A 297 -21.98 11.32 2.22
CA HIS A 297 -23.24 11.65 1.54
C HIS A 297 -24.21 10.47 1.43
N GLU A 298 -23.86 9.29 1.94
CA GLU A 298 -24.73 8.13 1.89
C GLU A 298 -25.95 8.31 2.81
N ILE A 299 -27.16 8.02 2.30
CA ILE A 299 -28.40 8.14 3.07
C ILE A 299 -28.34 7.17 4.24
N ARG A 300 -28.39 7.71 5.46
CA ARG A 300 -28.41 6.93 6.69
C ARG A 300 -29.65 6.06 6.73
N LYS A 301 -29.46 4.73 6.77
CA LYS A 301 -30.53 3.77 7.00
C LYS A 301 -30.81 3.72 8.50
N ASP A 302 -31.97 4.22 8.90
CA ASP A 302 -32.47 4.17 10.26
C ASP A 302 -33.50 3.04 10.40
N ALA A 303 -33.46 2.35 11.53
CA ALA A 303 -34.45 1.33 11.89
C ALA A 303 -34.97 1.60 13.30
N GLN A 304 -36.22 1.24 13.56
CA GLN A 304 -36.82 1.39 14.88
C GLN A 304 -37.29 0.04 15.40
N VAL A 305 -36.96 -0.26 16.65
CA VAL A 305 -37.42 -1.45 17.36
C VAL A 305 -38.24 -0.99 18.56
N THR A 306 -39.43 -1.55 18.73
CA THR A 306 -40.27 -1.30 19.90
C THR A 306 -40.68 -2.62 20.53
N PHE A 307 -40.43 -2.77 21.84
CA PHE A 307 -40.92 -3.90 22.64
C PHE A 307 -42.16 -3.47 23.44
N THR A 308 -43.23 -4.25 23.35
CA THR A 308 -44.52 -4.04 24.04
C THR A 308 -44.72 -5.04 25.18
N PHE A 309 -45.56 -4.68 26.16
CA PHE A 309 -45.66 -5.35 27.46
C PHE A 309 -46.65 -6.52 27.53
N ASP A 310 -47.50 -6.67 26.51
CA ASP A 310 -48.66 -7.57 26.58
C ASP A 310 -48.29 -9.06 26.33
N GLU A 311 -47.04 -9.35 26.00
CA GLU A 311 -46.52 -10.71 25.89
C GLU A 311 -45.83 -11.13 27.19
N SER A 312 -46.51 -11.99 27.95
CA SER A 312 -46.03 -12.59 29.20
C SER A 312 -44.69 -13.35 29.09
N SER A 313 -44.18 -13.57 27.87
CA SER A 313 -42.94 -14.26 27.54
C SER A 313 -41.92 -13.40 26.78
N SER A 314 -42.06 -12.07 26.76
CA SER A 314 -41.05 -11.22 26.11
C SER A 314 -39.79 -11.07 26.97
N ALA A 315 -38.62 -11.09 26.34
CA ALA A 315 -37.32 -10.86 26.98
C ALA A 315 -37.30 -9.59 27.87
N PHE A 316 -38.07 -8.58 27.47
CA PHE A 316 -38.21 -7.35 28.23
C PHE A 316 -39.11 -7.48 29.48
N ALA A 317 -40.19 -8.25 29.42
CA ALA A 317 -41.02 -8.52 30.59
C ALA A 317 -40.23 -9.25 31.68
N GLU A 318 -39.39 -10.21 31.28
CA GLU A 318 -38.48 -10.93 32.20
C GLU A 318 -37.42 -10.02 32.81
N LEU A 319 -36.75 -9.20 32.00
CA LEU A 319 -35.77 -8.23 32.49
C LEU A 319 -36.39 -7.18 33.40
N ARG A 320 -37.67 -6.82 33.20
CA ARG A 320 -38.39 -5.93 34.10
C ARG A 320 -38.71 -6.61 35.43
N ALA A 321 -39.11 -7.88 35.41
CA ALA A 321 -39.42 -8.65 36.61
C ALA A 321 -38.16 -8.91 37.48
N SER A 322 -36.98 -9.01 36.86
CA SER A 322 -35.71 -9.10 37.58
C SER A 322 -35.47 -7.84 38.43
N ASN A 323 -34.97 -8.00 39.66
CA ASN A 323 -34.66 -6.88 40.57
C ASN A 323 -33.19 -6.44 40.51
N SER A 324 -32.35 -7.15 39.76
CA SER A 324 -30.91 -6.88 39.63
C SER A 324 -30.51 -6.59 38.19
N THR A 325 -29.26 -6.16 38.00
CA THR A 325 -28.63 -6.12 36.67
C THR A 325 -28.69 -7.51 36.02
N ASP A 326 -29.14 -7.57 34.77
CA ASP A 326 -29.37 -8.82 34.04
C ASP A 326 -29.36 -8.61 32.51
N TYR A 327 -29.40 -9.70 31.73
CA TYR A 327 -29.42 -9.67 30.26
C TYR A 327 -30.33 -10.75 29.66
N ARG A 328 -30.82 -10.52 28.44
CA ARG A 328 -31.56 -11.51 27.64
C ARG A 328 -31.13 -11.43 26.19
N PHE A 329 -31.18 -12.56 25.50
CA PHE A 329 -31.02 -12.61 24.05
C PHE A 329 -32.35 -12.27 23.38
N VAL A 330 -32.28 -11.62 22.22
CA VAL A 330 -33.47 -11.14 21.52
C VAL A 330 -33.35 -11.41 20.03
N ASP A 331 -34.39 -12.01 19.46
CA ASP A 331 -34.51 -12.14 18.02
C ASP A 331 -35.11 -10.86 17.43
N LEU A 332 -34.28 -10.12 16.69
CA LEU A 332 -34.71 -8.95 15.94
C LEU A 332 -35.07 -9.35 14.51
N PRO A 333 -36.07 -8.71 13.88
CA PRO A 333 -36.33 -8.89 12.47
C PRO A 333 -35.07 -8.49 11.66
N GLN A 334 -34.72 -9.32 10.68
CA GLN A 334 -33.61 -9.01 9.76
C GLN A 334 -34.04 -7.82 8.88
N TYR A 335 -33.32 -6.70 9.00
CA TYR A 335 -33.56 -5.52 8.18
C TYR A 335 -32.83 -5.66 6.85
N GLU A 336 -33.41 -5.11 5.78
CA GLU A 336 -32.83 -5.21 4.44
C GLU A 336 -31.43 -4.57 4.38
N GLY A 337 -30.42 -5.43 4.20
CA GLY A 337 -29.00 -5.05 4.17
C GLY A 337 -28.32 -4.97 5.54
N TRP A 338 -28.98 -5.35 6.63
CA TRP A 338 -28.37 -5.49 7.96
C TRP A 338 -28.19 -6.97 8.27
N ALA A 339 -26.98 -7.50 8.06
CA ALA A 339 -26.66 -8.86 8.45
C ALA A 339 -26.27 -8.90 9.94
N VAL A 340 -27.27 -8.87 10.81
CA VAL A 340 -27.06 -8.91 12.26
C VAL A 340 -26.78 -10.36 12.69
N SER A 341 -25.65 -10.55 13.36
CA SER A 341 -25.14 -11.86 13.78
C SER A 341 -25.73 -12.34 15.10
N GLY A 342 -26.01 -11.42 16.02
CA GLY A 342 -26.57 -11.71 17.34
C GLY A 342 -26.93 -10.43 18.08
N ASN A 343 -27.81 -10.55 19.08
CA ASN A 343 -28.31 -9.40 19.84
C ASN A 343 -28.41 -9.71 21.33
N ILE A 344 -28.05 -8.72 22.15
CA ILE A 344 -28.13 -8.84 23.61
C ILE A 344 -28.82 -7.60 24.17
N LEU A 345 -29.89 -7.80 24.94
CA LEU A 345 -30.60 -6.77 25.67
C LEU A 345 -30.16 -6.79 27.13
N PHE A 346 -29.61 -5.68 27.61
CA PHE A 346 -29.17 -5.49 28.98
C PHE A 346 -30.17 -4.65 29.76
N ALA A 347 -30.37 -5.00 31.03
CA ALA A 347 -30.99 -4.16 32.03
C ALA A 347 -29.99 -3.87 33.14
N THR A 348 -29.60 -2.62 33.34
CA THR A 348 -28.66 -2.21 34.38
C THR A 348 -29.36 -1.35 35.43
N THR A 349 -29.05 -1.62 36.70
CA THR A 349 -29.50 -0.79 37.83
C THR A 349 -28.31 0.02 38.32
N ALA A 350 -28.25 1.30 37.94
CA ALA A 350 -27.19 2.21 38.37
C ALA A 350 -27.75 3.27 39.33
N LYS A 351 -27.03 3.55 40.41
CA LYS A 351 -27.23 4.79 41.18
C LYS A 351 -26.45 5.90 40.48
N LEU A 352 -27.13 6.73 39.71
CA LEU A 352 -26.48 7.89 39.07
C LEU A 352 -26.50 9.07 40.05
N GLY A 353 -25.36 9.37 40.67
CA GLY A 353 -25.21 10.53 41.55
C GLY A 353 -26.07 10.47 42.83
N ASN A 354 -26.70 11.61 43.19
CA ASN A 354 -27.55 11.76 44.39
C ASN A 354 -29.00 11.29 44.19
N ASP A 355 -29.31 10.54 43.12
CA ASP A 355 -30.66 10.00 42.93
C ASP A 355 -31.02 9.05 44.10
N GLU A 356 -32.08 9.38 44.83
CA GLU A 356 -32.58 8.65 46.00
C GLU A 356 -33.10 7.24 45.64
N TYR A 357 -33.40 7.00 44.36
CA TYR A 357 -33.89 5.72 43.84
C TYR A 357 -33.13 5.29 42.57
N PRO A 358 -32.64 4.04 42.49
CA PRO A 358 -31.93 3.55 41.31
C PRO A 358 -32.87 3.48 40.10
N LYS A 359 -32.56 4.24 39.04
CA LYS A 359 -33.25 4.13 37.75
C LYS A 359 -32.68 2.95 36.96
N ARG A 360 -33.57 2.22 36.29
CA ARG A 360 -33.19 1.11 35.41
C ARG A 360 -32.93 1.63 34.01
N HIS A 361 -31.78 1.29 33.45
CA HIS A 361 -31.40 1.60 32.08
C HIS A 361 -31.41 0.34 31.24
N TYR A 362 -31.92 0.45 30.01
CA TYR A 362 -31.94 -0.64 29.05
C TYR A 362 -31.01 -0.32 27.89
N THR A 363 -30.16 -1.26 27.51
CA THR A 363 -29.25 -1.12 26.37
C THR A 363 -29.39 -2.33 25.46
N LEU A 364 -29.63 -2.09 24.17
CA LEU A 364 -29.64 -3.12 23.14
C LEU A 364 -28.30 -3.10 22.40
N CYS A 365 -27.56 -4.20 22.44
CA CYS A 365 -26.30 -4.36 21.73
C CYS A 365 -26.49 -5.28 20.51
N LEU A 366 -26.16 -4.75 19.33
CA LEU A 366 -26.13 -5.47 18.06
C LEU A 366 -24.71 -5.94 17.78
N ILE A 367 -24.57 -7.20 17.38
CA ILE A 367 -23.31 -7.81 17.00
C ILE A 367 -23.36 -8.09 15.51
N PHE A 368 -22.34 -7.65 14.79
CA PHE A 368 -22.10 -7.98 13.38
C PHE A 368 -20.79 -8.74 13.32
N ALA A 369 -20.79 -9.97 12.84
CA ALA A 369 -19.62 -10.84 12.81
C ALA A 369 -19.48 -11.50 11.45
N ARG A 370 -18.25 -11.49 10.93
CA ARG A 370 -17.92 -12.04 9.61
C ARG A 370 -16.56 -12.70 9.61
N TRP A 371 -16.39 -13.71 8.77
CA TRP A 371 -15.07 -14.19 8.38
C TRP A 371 -14.45 -13.22 7.39
N SER A 372 -13.20 -12.83 7.63
CA SER A 372 -12.46 -11.98 6.71
C SER A 372 -11.05 -12.52 6.49
N GLU A 373 -10.59 -12.51 5.24
CA GLU A 373 -9.21 -12.84 4.91
C GLU A 373 -8.26 -11.85 5.61
N ALA A 374 -7.37 -12.40 6.42
CA ALA A 374 -6.40 -11.62 7.15
C ALA A 374 -5.02 -12.27 7.09
N SER A 375 -4.03 -11.46 6.78
CA SER A 375 -2.63 -11.84 6.90
C SER A 375 -2.21 -11.79 8.36
N THR A 376 -1.52 -12.85 8.81
CA THR A 376 -1.10 -13.03 10.21
C THR A 376 0.42 -13.16 10.26
N TRP A 377 1.09 -12.36 11.09
CA TRP A 377 2.55 -12.39 11.24
C TRP A 377 3.03 -12.04 12.65
N ILE A 378 4.29 -12.35 12.96
CA ILE A 378 5.02 -11.92 14.17
C ILE A 378 6.27 -11.17 13.72
N GLU A 379 6.62 -10.06 14.38
CA GLU A 379 7.79 -9.23 14.06
C GLU A 379 8.87 -9.33 15.15
N GLN A 380 9.96 -10.05 14.90
CA GLN A 380 11.07 -10.16 15.85
C GLN A 380 12.28 -9.32 15.40
N PRO A 381 13.18 -8.89 16.32
CA PRO A 381 13.08 -9.00 17.77
C PRO A 381 12.21 -7.90 18.42
N SER A 382 11.70 -6.95 17.64
CA SER A 382 10.99 -5.76 18.13
C SER A 382 9.70 -6.08 18.91
N HIS A 383 8.94 -7.06 18.42
CA HIS A 383 7.60 -7.41 18.94
C HIS A 383 7.33 -8.92 18.92
N SER A 384 7.30 -9.55 20.09
CA SER A 384 6.94 -10.98 20.20
C SER A 384 5.44 -11.31 19.99
N ARG A 385 4.66 -10.36 19.46
CA ARG A 385 3.20 -10.43 19.41
C ARG A 385 2.70 -10.73 18.00
N THR A 386 1.63 -11.52 17.91
CA THR A 386 0.94 -11.77 16.65
C THR A 386 0.18 -10.53 16.21
N LEU A 387 0.37 -10.15 14.96
CA LEU A 387 -0.25 -9.03 14.29
C LEU A 387 -1.19 -9.56 13.20
N SER A 388 -2.37 -8.97 13.12
CA SER A 388 -3.37 -9.24 12.10
C SER A 388 -3.57 -8.03 11.22
N HIS A 389 -3.69 -8.27 9.92
CA HIS A 389 -4.09 -7.24 8.97
C HIS A 389 -5.19 -7.77 8.06
N VAL A 390 -6.37 -7.17 8.20
CA VAL A 390 -7.57 -7.51 7.44
C VAL A 390 -7.50 -6.86 6.06
N LYS A 391 -7.94 -7.58 5.03
CA LYS A 391 -7.89 -7.11 3.64
C LYS A 391 -9.05 -6.15 3.34
N GLY A 392 -8.72 -4.87 3.15
CA GLY A 392 -9.67 -3.84 2.68
C GLY A 392 -10.29 -2.97 3.78
N PRO A 393 -11.09 -1.95 3.41
CA PRO A 393 -11.71 -1.05 4.37
C PRO A 393 -12.86 -1.72 5.11
N ILE A 394 -12.86 -1.59 6.44
CA ILE A 394 -13.84 -2.25 7.33
C ILE A 394 -15.31 -2.02 6.94
N PRO A 395 -15.77 -0.78 6.61
CA PRO A 395 -17.16 -0.58 6.21
C PRO A 395 -17.55 -1.37 4.95
N GLY A 396 -16.62 -1.56 4.00
CA GLY A 396 -16.86 -2.36 2.79
C GLY A 396 -17.10 -3.84 3.11
N ILE A 397 -16.31 -4.39 4.04
CA ILE A 397 -16.40 -5.80 4.46
C ILE A 397 -17.76 -6.14 5.05
N PHE A 398 -18.39 -5.21 5.79
CA PHE A 398 -19.70 -5.42 6.41
C PHE A 398 -20.89 -5.17 5.46
N ARG A 399 -20.66 -4.61 4.26
CA ARG A 399 -21.71 -4.33 3.27
C ARG A 399 -21.90 -5.45 2.26
N GLU A 400 -20.84 -6.15 1.88
CA GLU A 400 -20.92 -7.22 0.89
C GLU A 400 -21.84 -8.35 1.38
N ASN A 401 -22.86 -8.73 0.61
CA ASN A 401 -23.81 -9.76 1.04
C ASN A 401 -23.23 -11.16 0.74
N THR A 402 -22.07 -11.46 1.32
CA THR A 402 -21.29 -12.68 1.07
C THR A 402 -21.66 -13.79 2.05
N SER A 403 -21.34 -15.02 1.67
CA SER A 403 -21.48 -16.25 2.46
C SER A 403 -20.60 -16.31 3.72
N ASP A 404 -19.98 -15.20 4.14
CA ASP A 404 -19.01 -15.15 5.23
C ASP A 404 -19.58 -14.58 6.54
N VAL A 405 -20.88 -14.26 6.58
CA VAL A 405 -21.57 -13.82 7.81
C VAL A 405 -21.60 -14.96 8.83
N ILE A 406 -21.32 -14.62 10.09
CA ILE A 406 -21.35 -15.55 11.22
C ILE A 406 -22.63 -15.29 12.01
N TYR A 407 -23.59 -16.20 11.95
CA TYR A 407 -24.80 -16.16 12.76
C TYR A 407 -24.58 -16.85 14.11
N MET A 408 -25.10 -16.27 15.18
CA MET A 408 -24.95 -16.75 16.56
C MET A 408 -26.32 -17.12 17.11
N ASP A 409 -26.56 -18.40 17.31
CA ASP A 409 -27.78 -18.88 17.94
C ASP A 409 -27.74 -18.60 19.46
N GLU A 410 -28.91 -18.44 20.08
CA GLU A 410 -29.04 -18.11 21.51
C GLU A 410 -28.24 -19.06 22.41
N LYS A 411 -28.29 -20.36 22.13
CA LYS A 411 -27.56 -21.38 22.91
C LYS A 411 -26.04 -21.22 22.84
N TRP A 412 -25.52 -20.72 21.72
CA TRP A 412 -24.09 -20.44 21.60
C TRP A 412 -23.69 -19.24 22.45
N LEU A 413 -24.48 -18.16 22.37
CA LEU A 413 -24.27 -16.97 23.19
C LEU A 413 -24.37 -17.30 24.69
N ASP A 414 -25.33 -18.15 25.08
CA ASP A 414 -25.45 -18.64 26.45
C ASP A 414 -24.22 -19.46 26.88
N GLY A 415 -23.72 -20.32 25.99
CA GLY A 415 -22.52 -21.12 26.21
C GLY A 415 -21.26 -20.28 26.49
N ILE A 416 -21.03 -19.21 25.73
CA ILE A 416 -19.88 -18.32 25.96
C ILE A 416 -20.09 -17.38 27.16
N SER A 417 -21.34 -17.19 27.60
CA SER A 417 -21.68 -16.36 28.74
C SER A 417 -21.42 -17.03 30.09
N SER A 418 -21.41 -18.37 30.12
CA SER A 418 -21.46 -19.18 31.34
C SER A 418 -20.08 -19.42 31.98
N PHE A 419 -19.96 -19.17 33.29
CA PHE A 419 -18.75 -19.39 34.10
C PHE A 419 -19.10 -20.21 35.35
N SER A 420 -18.08 -20.80 36.00
CA SER A 420 -18.25 -21.65 37.19
C SER A 420 -19.04 -20.99 38.33
N ASN A 421 -19.01 -19.65 38.46
CA ASN A 421 -19.69 -18.89 39.53
C ASN A 421 -20.51 -17.68 39.02
N GLY A 422 -20.93 -17.63 37.74
CA GLY A 422 -21.73 -16.50 37.25
C GLY A 422 -21.79 -16.37 35.73
N SER A 423 -22.16 -15.17 35.26
CA SER A 423 -22.23 -14.85 33.82
C SER A 423 -21.33 -13.66 33.47
N PHE A 424 -20.59 -13.79 32.36
CA PHE A 424 -19.73 -12.72 31.85
C PHE A 424 -20.51 -11.51 31.36
N PHE A 425 -21.63 -11.73 30.69
CA PHE A 425 -22.50 -10.63 30.22
C PHE A 425 -23.09 -9.87 31.39
N ARG A 426 -23.45 -10.56 32.48
CA ARG A 426 -23.84 -9.91 33.73
C ARG A 426 -22.70 -9.08 34.33
N SER A 427 -21.46 -9.60 34.36
CA SER A 427 -20.30 -8.84 34.83
C SER A 427 -20.00 -7.60 33.98
N ILE A 428 -20.15 -7.69 32.65
CA ILE A 428 -20.05 -6.52 31.76
C ILE A 428 -21.12 -5.49 32.14
N ALA A 429 -22.37 -5.92 32.32
CA ALA A 429 -23.48 -5.05 32.65
C ALA A 429 -23.29 -4.34 34.01
N GLU A 430 -22.78 -5.05 35.02
CA GLU A 430 -22.45 -4.49 36.34
C GLU A 430 -21.26 -3.52 36.25
N PHE A 431 -20.18 -3.91 35.57
CA PHE A 431 -18.98 -3.08 35.40
C PHE A 431 -19.28 -1.79 34.65
N CYS A 432 -19.95 -1.89 33.50
CA CYS A 432 -20.36 -0.75 32.69
C CYS A 432 -21.53 0.04 33.29
N GLY A 433 -22.31 -0.56 34.20
CA GLY A 433 -23.36 0.15 34.94
C GLY A 433 -22.81 1.09 36.01
N SER A 434 -21.64 0.77 36.58
CA SER A 434 -20.98 1.58 37.61
C SER A 434 -20.25 2.82 37.07
N ALA A 435 -19.92 2.83 35.77
CA ALA A 435 -19.20 3.91 35.12
C ALA A 435 -19.97 4.35 33.88
N VAL A 436 -20.38 5.62 33.81
CA VAL A 436 -20.98 6.24 32.60
C VAL A 436 -19.91 6.43 31.51
N LYS A 437 -19.14 5.38 31.22
CA LYS A 437 -18.18 5.33 30.13
C LYS A 437 -18.97 5.02 28.87
N LYS A 438 -19.15 6.03 28.01
CA LYS A 438 -19.71 5.85 26.67
C LYS A 438 -19.01 4.65 26.00
N ASN A 439 -19.80 3.74 25.44
CA ASN A 439 -19.31 2.62 24.63
C ASN A 439 -18.61 1.49 25.41
N CYS A 440 -18.76 1.44 26.74
CA CYS A 440 -18.19 0.38 27.58
C CYS A 440 -18.65 -1.02 27.15
N GLN A 441 -19.96 -1.22 26.99
CA GLN A 441 -20.54 -2.53 26.61
C GLN A 441 -20.07 -2.96 25.22
N GLU A 442 -20.04 -2.04 24.25
CA GLU A 442 -19.58 -2.31 22.87
C GLU A 442 -18.18 -2.90 22.85
N ARG A 443 -17.26 -2.29 23.61
CA ARG A 443 -15.87 -2.72 23.70
C ARG A 443 -15.76 -4.14 24.26
N TYR A 444 -16.36 -4.39 25.42
CA TYR A 444 -16.17 -5.67 26.10
C TYR A 444 -16.90 -6.83 25.43
N ILE A 445 -18.07 -6.58 24.84
CA ILE A 445 -18.76 -7.57 24.00
C ILE A 445 -17.92 -7.86 22.77
N GLY A 446 -17.41 -6.83 22.08
CA GLY A 446 -16.55 -6.99 20.92
C GLY A 446 -15.31 -7.84 21.21
N LEU A 447 -14.62 -7.56 22.31
CA LEU A 447 -13.46 -8.35 22.76
C LEU A 447 -13.85 -9.80 23.05
N HIS A 448 -14.89 -10.01 23.87
CA HIS A 448 -15.29 -11.33 24.33
C HIS A 448 -15.78 -12.24 23.20
N VAL A 449 -16.64 -11.71 22.33
CA VAL A 449 -17.18 -12.46 21.19
C VAL A 449 -16.07 -12.75 20.18
N THR A 450 -15.17 -11.80 19.91
CA THR A 450 -14.01 -12.04 19.03
C THR A 450 -13.12 -13.14 19.57
N ASP A 451 -12.79 -13.12 20.86
CA ASP A 451 -12.02 -14.18 21.51
C ASP A 451 -12.72 -15.53 21.36
N ALA A 452 -14.01 -15.61 21.71
CA ALA A 452 -14.78 -16.84 21.63
C ALA A 452 -14.81 -17.45 20.22
N ILE A 453 -15.00 -16.63 19.17
CA ILE A 453 -14.96 -17.12 17.78
C ILE A 453 -13.53 -17.53 17.40
N SER A 454 -12.51 -16.80 17.85
CA SER A 454 -11.11 -17.13 17.59
C SER A 454 -10.70 -18.45 18.23
N GLN A 455 -11.36 -18.83 19.32
CA GLN A 455 -11.24 -20.11 20.00
C GLN A 455 -12.13 -21.20 19.41
N ALA A 456 -13.12 -20.89 18.57
CA ALA A 456 -13.89 -21.92 17.87
C ALA A 456 -13.03 -22.73 16.89
N GLY A 457 -11.85 -22.21 16.50
CA GLY A 457 -10.81 -22.97 15.80
C GLY A 457 -9.97 -23.88 16.72
N ASN A 458 -10.09 -23.73 18.04
CA ASN A 458 -9.42 -24.51 19.06
C ASN A 458 -10.30 -25.69 19.47
N ASN A 459 -10.53 -26.60 18.52
CA ASN A 459 -11.22 -27.85 18.81
C ASN A 459 -10.26 -28.72 19.66
N VAL A 460 -10.35 -28.55 20.98
CA VAL A 460 -9.50 -29.23 21.97
C VAL A 460 -9.47 -30.73 21.66
N SER A 461 -8.27 -31.23 21.36
CA SER A 461 -7.98 -32.56 20.80
C SER A 461 -8.57 -32.81 19.41
N TRP A 462 -7.99 -32.17 18.40
CA TRP A 462 -7.75 -32.93 17.17
C TRP A 462 -6.96 -34.17 17.58
N PRO A 463 -7.56 -35.36 17.64
CA PRO A 463 -6.89 -36.53 18.21
C PRO A 463 -5.67 -36.96 17.38
N ASN A 464 -5.55 -36.38 16.18
CA ASN A 464 -4.48 -36.58 15.20
C ASN A 464 -3.49 -35.39 15.12
N TYR A 465 -3.54 -34.43 16.06
CA TYR A 465 -2.60 -33.30 16.12
C TYR A 465 -1.27 -33.75 16.71
N TYR A 466 -0.51 -34.48 15.92
CA TYR A 466 0.85 -34.87 16.26
C TYR A 466 1.81 -33.93 15.52
N ALA A 467 2.64 -33.22 16.30
CA ALA A 467 3.87 -32.64 15.79
C ALA A 467 4.65 -33.75 15.07
N GLY A 468 5.09 -33.49 13.83
CA GLY A 468 5.76 -34.51 13.00
C GLY A 468 4.84 -35.54 12.32
N SER A 469 3.51 -35.36 12.30
CA SER A 469 2.62 -36.27 11.55
C SER A 469 2.98 -36.29 10.05
N THR A 470 3.28 -37.48 9.54
CA THR A 470 3.41 -37.73 8.10
C THR A 470 2.06 -37.55 7.42
N GLN A 471 2.07 -37.09 6.16
CA GLN A 471 0.88 -36.92 5.33
C GLN A 471 -0.05 -38.13 5.48
N SER A 472 -1.27 -37.90 5.99
CA SER A 472 -2.32 -38.92 5.97
C SER A 472 -2.86 -39.02 4.55
N ASN A 473 -3.27 -40.22 4.11
CA ASN A 473 -3.99 -40.41 2.84
C ASN A 473 -5.41 -39.82 2.85
N ASP A 474 -5.84 -39.18 3.94
CA ASP A 474 -7.10 -38.45 4.00
C ASP A 474 -7.03 -37.18 3.15
N ALA A 475 -7.86 -37.10 2.11
CA ALA A 475 -7.95 -35.98 1.15
C ALA A 475 -8.46 -34.66 1.75
N THR A 476 -8.55 -34.56 3.08
CA THR A 476 -9.21 -33.48 3.82
C THR A 476 -8.26 -32.81 4.83
N GLN A 477 -6.96 -32.74 4.54
CA GLN A 477 -5.99 -32.00 5.35
C GLN A 477 -5.53 -30.72 4.65
N ASP A 478 -5.40 -29.64 5.42
CA ASP A 478 -4.75 -28.42 5.00
C ASP A 478 -3.32 -28.39 5.51
N LYS A 479 -2.45 -27.71 4.76
CA LYS A 479 -1.05 -27.51 5.13
C LYS A 479 -0.85 -26.10 5.66
N VAL A 480 -0.09 -25.97 6.74
CA VAL A 480 0.37 -24.68 7.25
C VAL A 480 1.72 -24.35 6.62
N ILE A 481 1.83 -23.14 6.08
CA ILE A 481 3.03 -22.63 5.42
C ILE A 481 3.55 -21.46 6.23
N TYR A 482 4.73 -21.64 6.82
CA TYR A 482 5.47 -20.57 7.48
C TYR A 482 6.45 -19.94 6.50
N THR A 483 6.40 -18.63 6.37
CA THR A 483 7.36 -17.88 5.56
C THR A 483 8.00 -16.79 6.41
N ARG A 484 9.34 -16.80 6.50
CA ARG A 484 10.10 -15.72 7.14
C ARG A 484 10.53 -14.69 6.11
N TYR A 485 10.55 -13.43 6.50
CA TYR A 485 11.08 -12.31 5.71
C TYR A 485 12.05 -11.48 6.53
N HIS A 486 13.18 -11.10 5.96
CA HIS A 486 14.16 -10.20 6.56
C HIS A 486 14.03 -8.80 5.99
N ARG A 487 14.22 -7.77 6.83
CA ARG A 487 14.18 -6.38 6.38
C ARG A 487 15.55 -5.91 5.90
N THR A 488 15.89 -6.21 4.65
CA THR A 488 17.22 -5.94 4.07
C THR A 488 17.16 -5.06 2.83
N TYR A 489 18.31 -4.51 2.42
CA TYR A 489 18.46 -3.83 1.14
C TYR A 489 18.71 -4.84 0.04
N ALA A 490 18.06 -4.71 -1.12
CA ALA A 490 18.36 -5.55 -2.27
C ALA A 490 17.97 -4.91 -3.60
N TYR A 491 18.52 -5.47 -4.67
CA TYR A 491 18.25 -5.06 -6.06
C TYR A 491 17.13 -5.93 -6.65
N ARG A 492 15.91 -5.40 -6.78
CA ARG A 492 14.77 -6.10 -7.39
C ARG A 492 13.78 -5.16 -8.06
N PHE A 493 13.28 -5.55 -9.23
CA PHE A 493 12.35 -4.72 -10.00
C PHE A 493 11.02 -4.48 -9.29
N GLU A 494 10.52 -5.45 -8.54
CA GLU A 494 9.23 -5.36 -7.85
C GLU A 494 9.26 -4.52 -6.56
N SER A 495 10.44 -4.11 -6.09
CA SER A 495 10.57 -3.31 -4.86
C SER A 495 10.08 -1.86 -5.01
N SER A 496 9.94 -1.36 -6.24
CA SER A 496 9.38 -0.02 -6.50
C SER A 496 8.96 0.12 -7.95
N TYR A 497 7.82 0.76 -8.18
CA TYR A 497 7.39 1.16 -9.53
C TYR A 497 8.40 2.09 -10.24
N GLY A 498 9.24 2.81 -9.49
CA GLY A 498 10.26 3.69 -10.07
C GLY A 498 11.44 2.96 -10.72
N ILE A 499 11.70 1.71 -10.32
CA ILE A 499 12.85 0.95 -10.82
C ILE A 499 12.65 0.51 -12.28
N PRO A 500 11.52 -0.13 -12.67
CA PRO A 500 11.23 -0.40 -14.08
C PRO A 500 11.24 0.84 -14.96
N LEU A 501 10.76 1.98 -14.43
CA LEU A 501 10.81 3.27 -15.12
C LEU A 501 12.26 3.72 -15.36
N ALA A 502 13.11 3.65 -14.34
CA ALA A 502 14.53 3.97 -14.46
C ALA A 502 15.23 3.09 -15.48
N PHE A 503 14.97 1.78 -15.50
CA PHE A 503 15.57 0.89 -16.49
C PHE A 503 15.05 1.12 -17.92
N SER A 504 13.75 1.40 -18.08
CA SER A 504 13.17 1.78 -19.39
C SER A 504 13.87 3.01 -19.97
N PHE A 505 14.13 3.98 -19.11
CA PHE A 505 14.81 5.21 -19.45
C PHE A 505 16.29 4.99 -19.81
N LEU A 506 17.00 4.18 -19.04
CA LEU A 506 18.39 3.81 -19.35
C LEU A 506 18.48 3.02 -20.66
N LEU A 507 17.51 2.16 -20.93
CA LEU A 507 17.42 1.43 -22.19
C LEU A 507 17.18 2.39 -23.38
N LEU A 508 16.38 3.43 -23.19
CA LEU A 508 16.15 4.47 -24.19
C LEU A 508 17.42 5.28 -24.48
N HIS A 509 18.21 5.62 -23.47
CA HIS A 509 19.55 6.22 -23.65
C HIS A 509 20.47 5.29 -24.45
N VAL A 510 20.57 4.02 -24.07
CA VAL A 510 21.37 3.02 -24.79
C VAL A 510 20.92 2.90 -26.25
N LEU A 511 19.61 2.89 -26.51
CA LEU A 511 19.07 2.84 -27.87
C LEU A 511 19.49 4.06 -28.70
N LEU A 512 19.46 5.27 -28.12
CA LEU A 512 19.94 6.47 -28.81
C LEU A 512 21.43 6.41 -29.12
N VAL A 513 22.24 5.91 -28.19
CA VAL A 513 23.68 5.69 -28.42
C VAL A 513 23.90 4.71 -29.56
N LEU A 514 23.15 3.60 -29.61
CA LEU A 514 23.24 2.62 -30.69
C LEU A 514 22.83 3.22 -32.04
N ILE A 515 21.72 3.97 -32.09
CA ILE A 515 21.28 4.68 -33.30
C ILE A 515 22.36 5.66 -33.76
N HIS A 516 22.94 6.42 -32.82
CA HIS A 516 23.99 7.38 -33.11
C HIS A 516 25.26 6.69 -33.65
N LEU A 517 25.66 5.57 -33.05
CA LEU A 517 26.81 4.79 -33.50
C LEU A 517 26.59 4.23 -34.92
N VAL A 518 25.40 3.71 -35.21
CA VAL A 518 25.04 3.30 -36.58
C VAL A 518 25.06 4.49 -37.54
N SER A 519 24.57 5.65 -37.12
CA SER A 519 24.61 6.88 -37.93
C SER A 519 26.04 7.30 -38.26
N ILE A 520 26.98 7.18 -37.31
CA ILE A 520 28.40 7.46 -37.54
C ILE A 520 28.99 6.45 -38.54
N LEU A 521 28.69 5.16 -38.40
CA LEU A 521 29.24 4.10 -39.26
C LEU A 521 28.71 4.16 -40.70
N VAL A 522 27.49 4.67 -40.92
CA VAL A 522 26.86 4.76 -42.23
C VAL A 522 27.17 6.09 -42.94
N SER A 523 27.64 7.11 -42.21
CA SER A 523 27.98 8.43 -42.78
C SER A 523 29.21 8.35 -43.68
N GLU A 524 29.10 8.86 -44.91
CA GLU A 524 30.21 8.97 -45.88
C GLU A 524 31.31 9.94 -45.42
N ASP A 525 30.96 10.86 -44.51
CA ASP A 525 31.89 11.71 -43.78
C ASP A 525 32.14 11.12 -42.38
N PRO A 526 33.12 10.20 -42.21
CA PRO A 526 33.55 9.80 -40.88
C PRO A 526 34.09 11.03 -40.16
N TRP A 527 33.85 11.08 -38.85
CA TRP A 527 34.32 12.11 -37.91
C TRP A 527 35.84 12.38 -38.10
N LYS A 528 36.18 13.30 -39.01
CA LYS A 528 37.52 13.86 -39.17
C LYS A 528 37.50 15.18 -38.42
N GLY A 529 38.13 15.17 -37.25
CA GLY A 529 38.24 16.34 -36.39
C GLY A 529 39.03 17.46 -37.06
N SER A 530 38.64 18.69 -36.77
CA SER A 530 39.55 19.78 -36.40
C SER A 530 38.85 21.10 -36.07
N ASP A 531 37.65 21.39 -36.59
CA ASP A 531 37.09 22.76 -36.49
C ASP A 531 35.63 22.88 -35.98
N LEU A 532 34.97 21.77 -35.60
CA LEU A 532 33.57 21.76 -35.12
C LEU A 532 33.33 20.74 -33.98
N ASP A 533 34.37 20.39 -33.23
CA ASP A 533 34.35 19.30 -32.25
C ASP A 533 33.85 19.77 -30.88
N ASN A 534 33.89 21.08 -30.61
CA ASN A 534 33.30 21.67 -29.43
C ASN A 534 32.59 23.00 -29.75
N PHE A 535 31.74 23.46 -28.82
CA PHE A 535 31.03 24.74 -29.00
C PHE A 535 31.96 25.95 -29.11
N GLY A 536 33.12 25.91 -28.44
CA GLY A 536 34.15 26.94 -28.55
C GLY A 536 34.63 27.11 -29.99
N ASP A 537 34.84 26.00 -30.71
CA ASP A 537 35.23 26.05 -32.12
C ASP A 537 34.12 26.68 -32.96
N ILE A 538 32.86 26.31 -32.72
CA ILE A 538 31.69 26.91 -33.38
C ILE A 538 31.60 28.42 -33.10
N LEU A 539 31.92 28.85 -31.87
CA LEU A 539 31.91 30.25 -31.47
C LEU A 539 33.07 31.02 -32.12
N VAL A 540 34.26 30.45 -32.16
CA VAL A 540 35.44 31.03 -32.83
C VAL A 540 35.15 31.18 -34.32
N LEU A 541 34.56 30.16 -34.95
CA LEU A 541 34.13 30.21 -36.34
C LEU A 541 33.08 31.31 -36.57
N ALA A 542 32.10 31.44 -35.66
CA ALA A 542 31.08 32.48 -35.72
C ALA A 542 31.68 33.89 -35.60
N LEU A 543 32.68 34.09 -34.74
CA LEU A 543 33.38 35.36 -34.57
C LEU A 543 34.27 35.72 -35.77
N ALA A 544 34.85 34.71 -36.42
CA ALA A 544 35.65 34.89 -37.64
C ALA A 544 34.81 35.09 -38.91
N SER A 545 33.49 34.87 -38.85
CA SER A 545 32.59 34.95 -40.00
C SER A 545 32.19 36.39 -40.34
N LYS A 546 32.10 36.71 -41.64
CA LYS A 546 31.69 38.05 -42.11
C LYS A 546 30.20 38.32 -41.79
N PRO A 547 29.82 39.56 -41.41
CA PRO A 547 28.42 39.91 -41.19
C PRO A 547 27.60 39.70 -42.47
N PRO A 548 26.31 39.33 -42.36
CA PRO A 548 25.46 39.11 -43.53
C PRO A 548 25.38 40.38 -44.39
N ASN A 549 25.59 40.23 -45.70
CA ASN A 549 25.47 41.32 -46.66
C ASN A 549 24.05 41.87 -46.61
N GLY A 550 23.88 43.11 -46.16
CA GLY A 550 22.56 43.72 -45.92
C GLY A 550 22.45 44.58 -44.67
N ALA A 551 23.47 44.58 -43.80
CA ALA A 551 23.52 45.46 -42.61
C ALA A 551 23.75 46.96 -42.91
N ASN A 552 23.69 47.37 -44.18
CA ASN A 552 23.80 48.79 -44.59
C ASN A 552 22.44 49.45 -44.90
N GLY A 553 21.31 48.77 -44.66
CA GLY A 553 19.98 49.36 -44.73
C GLY A 553 19.38 49.59 -43.34
N LEU A 554 19.57 50.78 -42.76
CA LEU A 554 18.91 51.20 -41.53
C LEU A 554 17.38 51.21 -41.71
N ASN A 555 16.65 50.38 -40.93
CA ASN A 555 15.43 50.74 -40.16
C ASN A 555 14.49 49.56 -39.82
N GLN A 556 14.82 48.31 -40.14
CA GLN A 556 14.08 47.17 -39.58
C GLN A 556 15.06 46.17 -38.98
N GLN A 557 15.30 46.30 -37.68
CA GLN A 557 16.01 45.28 -36.93
C GLN A 557 15.08 44.07 -36.83
N PRO A 558 15.39 42.92 -37.48
CA PRO A 558 14.53 41.75 -37.42
C PRO A 558 14.33 41.34 -35.97
N SER A 559 13.11 40.91 -35.63
CA SER A 559 12.80 40.50 -34.27
C SER A 559 13.71 39.35 -33.85
N LYS A 560 14.09 39.27 -32.56
CA LYS A 560 14.95 38.17 -32.05
C LYS A 560 14.41 36.78 -32.44
N SER A 561 13.08 36.63 -32.49
CA SER A 561 12.40 35.40 -32.94
C SER A 561 12.61 35.05 -34.41
N GLU A 562 12.66 36.04 -35.30
CA GLU A 562 12.91 35.80 -36.74
C GLU A 562 14.36 35.38 -36.98
N LEU A 563 15.30 35.95 -36.22
CA LEU A 563 16.71 35.55 -36.24
C LEU A 563 16.90 34.10 -35.80
N TRP A 564 16.19 33.63 -34.76
CA TRP A 564 16.28 32.22 -34.31
C TRP A 564 15.85 31.19 -35.35
N GLY A 565 15.02 31.60 -36.32
CA GLY A 565 14.58 30.75 -37.43
C GLY A 565 15.55 30.67 -38.61
N LYS A 566 16.54 31.58 -38.72
CA LYS A 566 17.50 31.58 -39.82
C LYS A 566 18.44 30.38 -39.71
N SER A 567 18.64 29.69 -40.84
CA SER A 567 19.52 28.51 -40.92
C SER A 567 20.96 28.95 -41.13
N ALA A 568 21.87 28.39 -40.34
CA ALA A 568 23.30 28.56 -40.44
C ALA A 568 23.93 27.34 -41.14
N THR A 569 24.93 27.60 -41.98
CA THR A 569 25.70 26.58 -42.73
C THR A 569 27.17 26.98 -42.76
N VAL A 570 28.09 26.02 -42.80
CA VAL A 570 29.54 26.25 -42.96
C VAL A 570 29.91 26.12 -44.44
N VAL A 571 30.68 27.07 -44.96
CA VAL A 571 31.14 27.11 -46.35
C VAL A 571 32.65 27.34 -46.39
N CYS A 572 33.38 26.48 -47.10
CA CYS A 572 34.81 26.66 -47.39
C CYS A 572 34.96 27.68 -48.53
N ASN A 573 35.71 28.77 -48.31
CA ASN A 573 35.93 29.79 -49.34
C ASN A 573 37.22 29.47 -50.12
N GLY A 574 37.09 29.29 -51.45
CA GLY A 574 38.11 28.68 -52.32
C GLY A 574 39.44 29.42 -52.50
N ASP A 575 39.56 30.69 -52.09
CA ASP A 575 40.79 31.47 -52.34
C ASP A 575 41.74 31.57 -51.12
N GLU A 576 41.32 31.21 -49.90
CA GLU A 576 42.19 31.28 -48.70
C GLU A 576 42.02 30.11 -47.70
N GLY A 577 41.20 29.08 -47.98
CA GLY A 577 41.10 27.88 -47.15
C GLY A 577 40.47 28.08 -45.76
N HIS A 578 39.85 29.22 -45.48
CA HIS A 578 39.16 29.49 -44.21
C HIS A 578 37.67 29.18 -44.28
N ASP A 579 37.18 28.44 -43.27
CA ASP A 579 35.76 28.11 -43.08
C ASP A 579 34.97 29.28 -42.50
N GLN A 580 33.76 29.53 -43.01
CA GLN A 580 32.87 30.60 -42.52
C GLN A 580 31.44 30.12 -42.34
N ILE A 581 30.76 30.59 -41.28
CA ILE A 581 29.33 30.41 -41.05
C ILE A 581 28.56 31.43 -41.90
N ARG A 582 27.70 30.96 -42.80
CA ARG A 582 26.74 31.77 -43.56
C ARG A 582 25.32 31.55 -43.06
N LEU A 583 24.58 32.65 -42.89
CA LEU A 583 23.14 32.62 -42.62
C LEU A 583 22.37 32.60 -43.95
N GLY A 584 21.45 31.65 -44.11
CA GLY A 584 20.60 31.55 -45.29
C GLY A 584 19.70 32.78 -45.45
N GLU A 585 19.75 33.43 -46.61
CA GLU A 585 18.77 34.43 -47.02
C GLU A 585 17.55 33.75 -47.65
N GLU A 586 16.36 34.14 -47.18
CA GLU A 586 15.11 33.71 -47.76
C GLU A 586 14.94 34.44 -49.10
N ARG A 587 15.18 33.77 -50.24
CA ARG A 587 14.90 34.31 -51.57
C ARG A 587 13.40 34.64 -51.67
N ARG A 588 13.04 35.89 -51.35
CA ARG A 588 11.74 36.45 -51.68
C ARG A 588 11.73 36.65 -53.19
N TYR A 589 10.91 35.86 -53.90
CA TYR A 589 10.69 35.97 -55.34
C TYR A 589 10.24 37.41 -55.70
N GLN A 590 11.15 38.24 -56.21
CA GLN A 590 10.78 39.41 -57.01
C GLN A 590 10.66 38.93 -58.45
N ARG A 591 9.43 38.72 -58.90
CA ARG A 591 9.10 38.59 -60.31
C ARG A 591 9.15 40.00 -60.90
N ALA A 592 10.31 40.43 -61.37
CA ALA A 592 10.42 41.59 -62.26
C ALA A 592 10.26 41.08 -63.69
N ASN A 593 9.18 41.55 -64.33
CA ASN A 593 9.08 41.57 -65.78
C ASN A 593 10.25 42.38 -66.30
N ASP A 594 11.03 41.82 -67.21
CA ASP A 594 11.75 42.52 -68.28
C ASP A 594 12.24 41.46 -69.27
N GLU A 595 11.50 41.34 -70.38
CA GLU A 595 11.91 40.85 -71.71
C GLU A 595 10.62 40.99 -72.57
N GLU A 596 10.41 42.17 -73.16
CA GLU A 596 10.92 42.62 -74.47
C GLU A 596 9.83 42.49 -75.52
N GLY A 597 9.30 43.65 -75.93
CA GLY A 597 8.74 43.83 -77.25
C GLY A 597 9.80 44.51 -78.13
N SER A 598 10.14 43.82 -79.23
CA SER A 598 10.76 44.27 -80.49
C SER A 598 12.06 45.06 -80.49
#